data_AF-A0A0P8XUH6-F1
#
_entry.id   AF-A0A0P8XUH6-F1
#
_cell.length_a   1.000
_cell.length_b   1.000
_cell.length_c   1.000
_cell.angle_alpha   90.00
_cell.angle_beta   90.00
_cell.angle_gamma   90.00
#
_symmetry.space_group_name_H-M   'P 1'
#
loop_
_entity.id
_entity.type
_entity.pdbx_description
1 polymer ?
#
loop_
_entity_poly.entity_id
_entity_poly.type
_entity_poly.pdbx_seq_one_letter_code
_entity_poly.pdbx_strand_id
1 'polypeptide(L)'
;MKAFTFFLLISLVILELTSGERCVRECDNRVDPHCAHAGDCYLSADNLCDLEWKACLRSRRRKPRIIDVTRGQCSLDKEICEENFETFFHTNLNFK
;
A
#
# COMPACT_ATOMS: atom_id res chain seq x y z
N MET A 1 -39.15 18.89 8.64
CA MET A 1 -38.90 18.05 7.44
C MET A 1 -37.60 18.40 6.70
N LYS A 2 -37.23 19.69 6.53
CA LYS A 2 -36.01 20.11 5.80
C LYS A 2 -34.66 19.78 6.50
N ALA A 3 -34.64 19.79 7.83
CA ALA A 3 -33.42 19.48 8.60
C ALA A 3 -33.01 18.01 8.47
N PHE A 4 -33.99 17.10 8.44
CA PHE A 4 -33.75 15.65 8.32
C PHE A 4 -33.11 15.30 6.97
N THR A 5 -33.55 15.96 5.89
CA THR A 5 -32.97 15.81 4.55
C THR A 5 -31.53 16.32 4.50
N PHE A 6 -31.22 17.40 5.22
CA PHE A 6 -29.86 17.94 5.30
C PHE A 6 -28.90 17.00 6.03
N PHE A 7 -29.33 16.40 7.15
CA PHE A 7 -28.54 15.40 7.86
C PHE A 7 -28.28 14.13 7.03
N LEU A 8 -29.28 13.67 6.26
CA LEU A 8 -29.13 12.52 5.36
C LEU A 8 -28.09 12.76 4.25
N LEU A 9 -28.08 13.98 3.68
CA LEU A 9 -27.09 14.34 2.67
C LEU A 9 -25.68 14.40 3.27
N ILE A 10 -25.53 14.97 4.46
CA ILE A 10 -24.24 15.03 5.16
C ILE A 10 -23.73 13.62 5.48
N SER A 11 -24.60 12.72 5.98
CA SER A 11 -24.18 11.36 6.32
C SER A 11 -23.73 10.56 5.09
N LEU A 12 -24.37 10.76 3.93
CA LEU A 12 -23.95 10.12 2.67
C LEU A 12 -22.56 10.59 2.22
N VAL A 13 -22.30 11.90 2.29
CA VAL A 13 -21.00 12.48 1.94
C VAL A 13 -19.90 11.98 2.89
N ILE A 14 -20.18 11.86 4.18
CA ILE A 14 -19.22 11.32 5.16
C ILE A 14 -18.96 9.83 4.90
N LEU A 15 -19.97 9.06 4.52
CA LEU A 15 -19.82 7.63 4.25
C LEU A 15 -18.85 7.38 3.08
N GLU A 16 -18.98 8.14 1.99
CA GLU A 16 -18.06 8.07 0.85
C GLU A 16 -16.62 8.46 1.24
N LEU A 17 -16.45 9.45 2.12
CA LEU A 17 -15.14 9.87 2.62
C LEU A 17 -14.45 8.81 3.50
N THR A 18 -15.21 7.91 4.13
CA THR A 18 -14.67 6.88 5.04
C THR A 18 -14.36 5.55 4.36
N SER A 19 -14.75 5.38 3.09
CA SER A 19 -14.43 4.20 2.29
C SER A 19 -12.97 4.23 1.82
N GLY A 20 -12.03 4.16 2.76
CA GLY A 20 -10.62 3.95 2.43
C GLY A 20 -10.40 2.51 1.96
N GLU A 21 -9.91 2.32 0.74
CA GLU A 21 -9.43 1.02 0.27
C GLU A 21 -8.45 0.44 1.28
N ARG A 22 -8.79 -0.75 1.81
CA ARG A 22 -7.87 -1.51 2.63
C ARG A 22 -6.89 -2.18 1.70
N CYS A 23 -5.60 -1.92 1.88
CA CYS A 23 -4.60 -2.83 1.35
C CYS A 23 -4.84 -4.17 2.04
N VAL A 24 -4.88 -5.28 1.30
CA VAL A 24 -5.02 -6.64 1.83
C VAL A 24 -3.71 -7.39 1.57
N ARG A 25 -3.17 -8.05 2.59
CA ARG A 25 -1.92 -8.82 2.49
C ARG A 25 -2.21 -10.31 2.64
N GLU A 26 -2.80 -10.90 1.61
CA GLU A 26 -2.96 -12.35 1.49
C GLU A 26 -2.09 -12.81 0.30
N CYS A 27 -0.81 -13.05 0.58
CA CYS A 27 0.16 -13.46 -0.42
C CYS A 27 0.61 -14.90 -0.16
N ASP A 28 0.83 -15.66 -1.23
CA ASP A 28 1.58 -16.91 -1.15
C ASP A 28 3.04 -16.63 -0.73
N ASN A 29 3.65 -17.59 -0.05
CA ASN A 29 5.04 -17.54 0.41
C ASN A 29 6.04 -17.88 -0.71
N ARG A 30 5.58 -17.99 -1.96
CA ARG A 30 6.45 -18.23 -3.11
C ARG A 30 7.33 -17.01 -3.38
N VAL A 31 8.63 -17.25 -3.37
CA VAL A 31 9.64 -16.23 -3.70
C VAL A 31 9.80 -16.15 -5.22
N ASP A 32 9.52 -14.98 -5.78
CA ASP A 32 9.76 -14.61 -7.18
C ASP A 32 10.07 -13.10 -7.18
N PRO A 33 11.32 -12.70 -6.88
CA PRO A 33 11.62 -11.33 -6.51
C PRO A 33 11.37 -10.35 -7.65
N HIS A 34 10.92 -9.14 -7.30
CA HIS A 34 10.70 -8.05 -8.24
C HIS A 34 11.25 -6.73 -7.68
N CYS A 35 11.73 -5.88 -8.58
CA CYS A 35 12.18 -4.53 -8.29
C CYS A 35 11.32 -3.53 -9.06
N ALA A 36 10.70 -2.59 -8.36
CA ALA A 36 9.87 -1.57 -8.97
C ALA A 36 10.50 -0.18 -8.84
N HIS A 37 10.41 0.62 -9.89
CA HIS A 37 10.80 2.02 -9.88
C HIS A 37 9.58 2.89 -9.57
N ALA A 38 9.64 3.71 -8.52
CA ALA A 38 8.56 4.60 -8.11
C ALA A 38 8.79 6.07 -8.48
N GLY A 39 9.73 6.36 -9.39
CA GLY A 39 10.06 7.70 -9.84
C GLY A 39 11.12 8.40 -8.99
N ASP A 40 10.99 8.33 -7.66
CA ASP A 40 11.95 8.89 -6.70
C ASP A 40 12.89 7.84 -6.09
N CYS A 41 12.46 6.58 -6.04
CA CYS A 41 13.19 5.50 -5.39
C CYS A 41 12.79 4.13 -5.97
N TYR A 42 13.45 3.07 -5.50
CA TYR A 42 13.17 1.69 -5.88
C TYR A 42 12.58 0.87 -4.73
N LEU A 43 11.62 0.00 -5.06
CA LEU A 43 10.97 -0.92 -4.12
C LEU A 43 11.39 -2.35 -4.46
N SER A 44 11.99 -3.03 -3.50
CA SER A 44 12.19 -4.48 -3.59
C SER A 44 10.97 -5.19 -3.02
N ALA A 45 10.54 -6.26 -3.67
CA ALA A 45 9.45 -7.11 -3.21
C ALA A 45 9.80 -8.59 -3.42
N ASP A 46 9.30 -9.44 -2.52
CA ASP A 46 9.56 -10.89 -2.57
C ASP A 46 8.80 -11.57 -3.71
N ASN A 47 7.65 -11.00 -4.08
CA ASN A 47 6.81 -11.39 -5.21
C ASN A 47 5.89 -10.24 -5.65
N LEU A 48 5.12 -10.44 -6.72
CA LEU A 48 4.19 -9.44 -7.24
C LEU A 48 3.08 -9.07 -6.24
N CYS A 49 2.63 -10.01 -5.41
CA CYS A 49 1.61 -9.72 -4.40
C CYS A 49 2.16 -8.80 -3.30
N ASP A 50 3.39 -9.04 -2.83
CA ASP A 50 4.07 -8.13 -1.91
C ASP A 50 4.29 -6.75 -2.55
N LEU A 51 4.57 -6.70 -3.85
CA LEU A 51 4.71 -5.45 -4.60
C LEU A 51 3.39 -4.67 -4.68
N GLU A 52 2.28 -5.33 -4.99
CA GLU A 52 0.94 -4.73 -5.02
C GLU A 52 0.53 -4.19 -3.64
N TRP A 53 0.79 -4.95 -2.58
CA TRP A 53 0.59 -4.52 -1.21
C TRP A 53 1.37 -3.24 -0.90
N LYS A 54 2.67 -3.20 -1.23
CA LYS A 54 3.52 -2.01 -1.06
C LYS A 54 3.05 -0.84 -1.90
N ALA A 55 2.60 -1.08 -3.14
CA ALA A 55 2.04 -0.06 -4.02
C ALA A 55 0.77 0.58 -3.41
N CYS A 56 -0.11 -0.24 -2.84
CA CYS A 56 -1.30 0.23 -2.14
C CYS A 56 -0.93 1.10 -0.93
N LEU A 57 0.01 0.65 -0.09
CA LEU A 57 0.48 1.43 1.06
C LEU A 57 1.08 2.78 0.65
N ARG A 58 1.86 2.81 -0.44
CA ARG A 58 2.40 4.05 -1.01
C ARG A 58 1.32 5.00 -1.49
N SER A 59 0.32 4.49 -2.20
CA SER A 59 -0.82 5.27 -2.67
C SER A 59 -1.55 5.95 -1.51
N ARG A 60 -1.81 5.21 -0.42
CA ARG A 60 -2.43 5.76 0.80
C ARG A 60 -1.61 6.86 1.47
N ARG A 61 -0.27 6.79 1.35
CA ARG A 61 0.66 7.80 1.85
C ARG A 61 0.91 8.94 0.85
N ARG A 62 0.16 9.00 -0.26
CA ARG A 62 0.33 9.97 -1.36
C ARG A 62 1.75 10.02 -1.90
N LYS A 63 2.45 8.88 -1.88
CA LYS A 63 3.78 8.74 -2.46
C LYS A 63 3.68 8.56 -3.97
N PRO A 64 4.77 8.84 -4.71
CA PRO A 64 4.85 8.57 -6.15
C PRO A 64 4.46 7.13 -6.51
N ARG A 65 3.75 6.99 -7.63
CA ARG A 65 3.28 5.71 -8.16
C ARG A 65 4.43 4.92 -8.76
N ILE A 66 4.26 3.61 -8.84
CA ILE A 66 5.18 2.74 -9.57
C ILE A 66 5.09 3.07 -11.07
N ILE A 67 6.25 3.28 -11.69
CA ILE A 67 6.43 3.59 -13.11
C ILE A 67 6.79 2.33 -13.88
N ASP A 68 7.67 1.50 -13.32
CA ASP A 68 8.17 0.29 -13.99
C ASP A 68 8.43 -0.83 -12.97
N VAL A 69 8.39 -2.07 -13.44
CA VAL A 69 8.63 -3.28 -12.65
C VAL A 69 9.55 -4.21 -13.44
N THR A 70 10.69 -4.53 -12.86
CA THR A 70 11.64 -5.51 -13.39
C THR A 70 11.65 -6.75 -12.51
N ARG A 71 11.71 -7.93 -13.13
CA ARG A 71 11.91 -9.19 -12.40
C ARG A 71 13.33 -9.26 -11.85
N GLY A 72 13.47 -9.74 -10.61
CA GLY A 72 14.73 -9.81 -9.88
C GLY A 72 14.79 -8.82 -8.71
N GLN A 73 15.87 -8.88 -7.94
CA GLN A 73 16.11 -7.97 -6.83
C GLN A 73 16.52 -6.58 -7.34
N CYS A 74 16.25 -5.54 -6.54
CA CYS A 74 16.84 -4.24 -6.80
C CYS A 74 18.36 -4.29 -6.62
N SER A 75 19.07 -3.60 -7.52
CA SER A 75 20.52 -3.48 -7.43
C SER A 75 20.91 -2.60 -6.23
N LEU A 76 22.05 -2.89 -5.61
CA LEU A 76 22.50 -2.27 -4.36
C LEU A 76 22.92 -0.79 -4.53
N ASP A 77 23.15 -0.35 -5.76
CA ASP A 77 23.47 1.03 -6.13
C ASP A 77 22.24 1.94 -6.25
N LYS A 78 21.03 1.36 -6.20
CA LYS A 78 19.77 2.10 -6.33
C LYS A 78 19.31 2.64 -4.97
N GLU A 79 18.78 3.85 -4.98
CA GLU A 79 18.15 4.44 -3.79
C GLU A 79 16.85 3.69 -3.46
N ILE A 80 16.84 2.99 -2.33
CA ILE A 80 15.68 2.21 -1.88
C ILE A 80 14.68 3.14 -1.18
N CYS A 81 13.40 2.93 -1.46
CA CYS A 81 12.35 3.69 -0.80
C CYS A 81 12.35 3.47 0.71
N GLU A 82 12.34 4.55 1.48
CA GLU A 82 12.14 4.47 2.93
C GLU A 82 10.75 3.93 3.26
N GLU A 83 10.70 2.68 3.72
CA GLU A 83 9.50 2.09 4.29
C GLU A 83 9.41 2.50 5.76
N ASN A 84 8.58 3.50 6.11
CA ASN A 84 8.30 3.75 7.54
C ASN A 84 7.62 2.51 8.13
N PHE A 85 8.38 1.77 8.94
CA PHE A 85 8.07 0.45 9.53
C PHE A 85 6.97 0.46 10.60
N GLU A 86 6.29 1.58 10.85
CA GLU A 86 5.26 1.68 11.90
C GLU A 86 4.06 0.73 11.71
N THR A 87 3.89 0.14 10.51
CA THR A 87 2.83 -0.84 10.23
C THR A 87 3.25 -2.31 10.35
N PHE A 88 4.53 -2.63 10.57
CA PHE A 88 4.98 -4.03 10.66
C PHE A 88 4.69 -4.70 12.02
N PHE A 89 4.54 -3.92 13.10
CA PHE A 89 4.39 -4.48 14.45
C PHE A 89 2.95 -4.84 14.87
N HIS A 90 1.93 -4.45 14.11
CA HIS A 90 0.54 -4.74 14.50
C HIS A 90 -0.04 -6.05 13.95
N THR A 91 0.69 -6.82 13.13
CA THR A 91 0.18 -8.09 12.56
C THR A 91 1.01 -9.34 12.87
N ASN A 92 2.09 -9.26 13.64
CA ASN A 92 2.92 -10.44 13.96
C ASN A 92 3.37 -10.51 15.43
N LEU A 93 2.43 -10.38 16.37
CA LEU A 93 2.60 -10.86 17.75
C LEU A 93 1.37 -11.68 18.18
N ASN A 94 1.11 -12.78 17.45
CA ASN A 94 0.31 -13.91 17.94
C ASN A 94 0.83 -15.23 17.32
N PHE A 95 2.15 -15.40 17.32
CA PHE A 95 2.77 -16.71 17.24
C PHE A 95 3.58 -16.95 18.51
N LYS A 96 2.87 -17.33 19.58
CA LYS A 96 3.28 -18.39 20.50
C LYS A 96 2.11 -18.86 21.33
#